data_AF-A0A8T6LSE5-F1
#
_entry.id   AF-A0A8T6LSE5-F1
#
_cell.length_a   1.000
_cell.length_b   1.000
_cell.length_c   1.000
_cell.angle_alpha   90.00
_cell.angle_beta   90.00
_cell.angle_gamma   90.00
#
_symmetry.space_group_name_H-M   'P 1'
#
loop_
_entity.id
_entity.type
_entity.pdbx_description
1 polymer ?
#
loop_
_entity_poly.entity_id
_entity_poly.type
_entity_poly.pdbx_seq_one_letter_code
_entity_poly.pdbx_strand_id
1 'polypeptide(L)'
;MEGSGDGMKTNPFETTPSPETPSVFETTPSPETPSVFETKPTSAPQPITLSGSVSEFQTQNYGTTIAPSGRKMQWKQFFFGLILPYAVVFLLFAIMVFADEAGDPWIYDEEILTVNETGYFSHDFQQSTAFEVGWCSGYAISSDDSFSMHCPNDYSGPQDKFIVEERVQNPTGADSYVEIGEYTPSNSTLWFQPTNSSIETIEIRIEFYDSSKDFDFVFEILSIGSCFLPFIYIGAVIFAFVKQKQSLAYGLLSALGLWVALFSLFIASLLMFGF
;
A
#
# COMPACT_ATOMS: atom_id res chain seq x y z
N MET A 1 -42.81 -47.72 -29.75
CA MET A 1 -43.06 -46.39 -30.32
C MET A 1 -42.05 -45.47 -29.68
N GLU A 2 -40.78 -45.53 -30.09
CA GLU A 2 -40.17 -44.91 -31.29
C GLU A 2 -40.13 -43.37 -31.24
N GLY A 3 -38.93 -42.84 -31.52
CA GLY A 3 -38.55 -41.43 -31.62
C GLY A 3 -37.37 -41.14 -30.69
N SER A 4 -36.10 -41.43 -31.02
CA SER A 4 -35.31 -41.18 -32.24
C SER A 4 -35.29 -39.70 -32.62
N GLY A 5 -34.12 -39.08 -32.41
CA GLY A 5 -33.80 -37.70 -32.75
C GLY A 5 -32.28 -37.49 -32.65
N ASP A 6 -31.57 -38.03 -33.64
CA ASP A 6 -30.15 -37.79 -33.91
C ASP A 6 -29.89 -36.42 -34.54
N GLY A 7 -28.68 -35.89 -34.32
CA GLY A 7 -28.01 -34.89 -35.16
C GLY A 7 -27.89 -33.51 -34.51
N MET A 8 -26.75 -32.80 -34.52
CA MET A 8 -25.67 -32.79 -35.51
C MET A 8 -24.43 -32.04 -34.96
N LYS A 9 -23.23 -32.60 -35.23
CA LYS A 9 -22.05 -31.99 -35.89
C LYS A 9 -21.35 -30.70 -35.39
N THR A 10 -20.05 -30.87 -35.05
CA THR A 10 -18.82 -30.20 -35.58
C THR A 10 -18.77 -28.65 -35.61
N ASN A 11 -17.73 -27.92 -35.20
CA ASN A 11 -16.29 -28.13 -35.44
C ASN A 11 -15.43 -27.12 -34.62
N PRO A 12 -14.08 -27.29 -34.62
CA PRO A 12 -13.11 -26.62 -33.76
C PRO A 12 -12.40 -25.40 -34.39
N PHE A 13 -11.57 -24.72 -33.57
CA PHE A 13 -10.59 -23.66 -33.87
C PHE A 13 -11.15 -22.26 -34.13
N GLU A 14 -10.88 -21.35 -33.18
CA GLU A 14 -10.53 -19.97 -33.52
C GLU A 14 -9.30 -19.56 -32.69
N THR A 15 -8.16 -19.56 -33.38
CA THR A 15 -6.84 -19.14 -32.89
C THR A 15 -6.70 -17.65 -33.15
N THR A 16 -6.71 -16.83 -32.11
CA THR A 16 -6.47 -15.38 -32.26
C THR A 16 -4.95 -15.11 -32.24
N PRO A 17 -4.38 -14.41 -33.24
CA PRO A 17 -2.96 -14.14 -33.31
C PRO A 17 -2.50 -13.02 -32.37
N SER A 18 -1.28 -13.18 -31.85
CA SER A 18 -0.52 -12.21 -31.06
C SER A 18 -0.14 -10.98 -31.89
N PRO A 19 -0.25 -9.74 -31.37
CA PRO A 19 0.24 -8.57 -32.07
C PRO A 19 1.76 -8.41 -31.91
N GLU A 20 2.39 -8.14 -33.05
CA GLU A 20 3.82 -8.02 -33.28
C GLU A 20 4.43 -6.75 -32.67
N THR A 21 5.64 -6.92 -32.13
CA THR A 21 6.57 -5.87 -31.71
C THR A 21 7.13 -5.10 -32.91
N PRO A 22 7.11 -3.76 -32.94
CA PRO A 22 7.97 -3.00 -33.84
C PRO A 22 9.34 -2.77 -33.19
N SER A 23 10.33 -3.49 -33.71
CA SER A 23 11.76 -3.16 -33.65
C SER A 23 12.04 -1.99 -34.59
N VAL A 24 12.67 -0.92 -34.09
CA VAL A 24 13.33 0.09 -34.94
C VAL A 24 14.77 0.26 -34.48
N PHE A 25 15.67 -0.24 -35.32
CA PHE A 25 17.09 0.06 -35.39
C PHE A 25 17.31 1.40 -36.12
N GLU A 26 18.32 2.17 -35.71
CA GLU A 26 19.38 2.82 -36.52
C GLU A 26 20.03 3.96 -35.71
N THR A 27 21.24 3.78 -35.14
CA THR A 27 22.60 4.07 -35.69
C THR A 27 22.91 5.50 -36.13
N THR A 28 23.72 6.20 -35.30
CA THR A 28 25.03 6.89 -35.58
C THR A 28 25.03 8.05 -36.64
N PRO A 29 25.78 9.18 -36.52
CA PRO A 29 27.14 9.30 -35.97
C PRO A 29 27.52 10.58 -35.17
N SER A 30 28.70 10.43 -34.55
CA SER A 30 29.61 11.45 -34.01
C SER A 30 29.96 12.57 -35.02
N PRO A 31 30.42 13.73 -34.54
CA PRO A 31 31.63 14.29 -35.14
C PRO A 31 32.70 14.72 -34.12
N GLU A 32 33.93 14.63 -34.63
CA GLU A 32 35.22 14.84 -34.00
C GLU A 32 35.54 16.32 -33.66
N THR A 33 36.41 16.47 -32.64
CA THR A 33 37.48 17.47 -32.29
C THR A 33 37.93 18.50 -33.37
N PRO A 34 38.77 19.54 -33.10
CA PRO A 34 39.54 19.93 -31.88
C PRO A 34 39.63 21.45 -31.57
N SER A 35 40.19 21.86 -30.42
CA SER A 35 40.85 23.18 -30.31
C SER A 35 41.85 23.29 -29.15
N VAL A 36 43.13 23.15 -29.50
CA VAL A 36 44.30 23.97 -29.13
C VAL A 36 44.44 24.45 -27.66
N PHE A 37 45.36 23.82 -26.94
CA PHE A 37 46.04 24.43 -25.79
C PHE A 37 47.05 25.47 -26.29
N GLU A 38 46.81 26.74 -25.96
CA GLU A 38 47.76 27.83 -26.17
C GLU A 38 48.63 28.00 -24.92
N THR A 39 49.90 27.64 -25.04
CA THR A 39 50.93 27.78 -24.00
C THR A 39 51.38 29.24 -23.93
N LYS A 40 50.97 29.95 -22.88
CA LYS A 40 51.44 31.32 -22.60
C LYS A 40 52.88 31.30 -22.04
N PRO A 41 53.81 32.14 -22.51
CA PRO A 41 55.18 32.15 -22.01
C PRO A 41 55.29 32.74 -20.60
N THR A 42 56.02 32.02 -19.75
CA THR A 42 56.46 32.43 -18.42
C THR A 42 57.33 33.68 -18.49
N SER A 43 56.82 34.79 -17.95
CA SER A 43 57.59 36.02 -17.69
C SER A 43 58.54 35.82 -16.51
N ALA A 44 59.80 36.24 -16.67
CA ALA A 44 60.85 36.20 -15.65
C ALA A 44 60.49 37.03 -14.39
N PRO A 45 61.00 36.67 -13.20
CA PRO A 45 60.72 37.38 -11.95
C PRO A 45 61.46 38.72 -11.92
N GLN A 46 60.73 39.82 -11.73
CA GLN A 46 61.35 41.13 -11.49
C GLN A 46 61.73 41.31 -10.01
N PRO A 47 62.88 41.94 -9.71
CA PRO A 47 63.34 42.17 -8.35
C PRO A 47 62.50 43.24 -7.66
N ILE A 48 62.06 42.92 -6.44
CA ILE A 48 61.31 43.82 -5.56
C ILE A 48 62.30 44.85 -4.97
N THR A 49 62.20 46.11 -5.39
CA THR A 49 62.85 47.24 -4.72
C THR A 49 61.86 47.89 -3.75
N LEU A 50 62.04 47.62 -2.45
CA LEU A 50 61.35 48.36 -1.38
C LEU A 50 62.01 49.74 -1.23
N SER A 51 61.37 50.79 -1.75
CA SER A 51 61.66 52.18 -1.38
C SER A 51 60.39 52.79 -0.80
N GLY A 52 60.46 53.08 0.49
CA GLY A 52 59.36 53.57 1.29
C GLY A 52 58.86 54.93 0.80
N SER A 53 57.57 54.97 0.51
CA SER A 53 56.74 56.13 0.80
C SER A 53 55.40 55.58 1.29
N VAL A 54 54.96 56.08 2.45
CA VAL A 54 53.65 55.77 3.03
C VAL A 54 52.61 56.45 2.14
N SER A 55 52.24 55.78 1.04
CA SER A 55 51.03 56.13 0.31
C SER A 55 49.84 55.63 1.10
N GLU A 56 48.88 56.53 1.26
CA GLU A 56 47.52 56.26 1.73
C GLU A 56 47.04 54.90 1.19
N PHE A 57 46.33 54.16 2.04
CA PHE A 57 45.56 52.98 1.66
C PHE A 57 44.51 53.39 0.62
N GLN A 58 44.93 53.55 -0.64
CA GLN A 58 44.08 53.52 -1.80
C GLN A 58 43.54 52.10 -1.86
N THR A 59 42.30 51.95 -1.44
CA THR A 59 41.43 50.80 -1.70
C THR A 59 41.21 50.71 -3.22
N GLN A 60 42.26 50.38 -3.97
CA GLN A 60 42.16 50.02 -5.37
C GLN A 60 41.39 48.70 -5.45
N ASN A 61 40.14 48.80 -5.91
CA ASN A 61 39.50 47.83 -6.78
C ASN A 61 39.72 46.35 -6.41
N TYR A 62 39.47 45.98 -5.15
CA TYR A 62 38.83 44.69 -4.95
C TYR A 62 37.49 44.82 -5.65
N GLY A 63 37.36 44.07 -6.76
CA GLY A 63 36.15 44.03 -7.56
C GLY A 63 34.97 44.06 -6.63
N THR A 64 34.18 45.13 -6.75
CA THR A 64 32.87 45.23 -6.12
C THR A 64 32.06 44.11 -6.77
N THR A 65 32.24 42.88 -6.30
CA THR A 65 31.17 41.89 -6.26
C THR A 65 30.06 42.65 -5.59
N ILE A 66 29.17 43.21 -6.42
CA ILE A 66 27.92 43.83 -6.04
C ILE A 66 27.36 42.85 -5.03
N ALA A 67 27.43 43.21 -3.74
CA ALA A 67 26.92 42.36 -2.69
C ALA A 67 25.51 42.02 -3.12
N PRO A 68 25.18 40.72 -3.34
CA PRO A 68 23.96 40.34 -4.02
C PRO A 68 22.83 41.08 -3.34
N SER A 69 22.25 42.06 -4.05
CA SER A 69 21.34 43.04 -3.48
C SER A 69 20.30 42.26 -2.70
N GLY A 70 20.28 42.41 -1.37
CA GLY A 70 19.60 41.50 -0.45
C GLY A 70 18.24 41.11 -1.01
N ARG A 71 18.15 39.89 -1.53
CA ARG A 71 16.98 39.48 -2.30
C ARG A 71 15.81 39.47 -1.32
N LYS A 72 14.86 40.39 -1.52
CA LYS A 72 13.70 40.52 -0.62
C LYS A 72 13.03 39.14 -0.50
N MET A 73 12.78 38.72 0.74
CA MET A 73 12.17 37.42 1.03
C MET A 73 10.83 37.30 0.32
N GLN A 74 10.67 36.26 -0.48
CA GLN A 74 9.43 35.99 -1.20
C GLN A 74 8.52 35.16 -0.30
N TRP A 75 7.77 35.83 0.58
CA TRP A 75 6.88 35.20 1.55
C TRP A 75 5.93 34.16 0.95
N LYS A 76 5.39 34.41 -0.24
CA LYS A 76 4.52 33.43 -0.93
C LYS A 76 5.24 32.10 -1.20
N GLN A 77 6.52 32.15 -1.60
CA GLN A 77 7.32 30.94 -1.84
C GLN A 77 7.69 30.25 -0.52
N PHE A 78 7.97 31.04 0.52
CA PHE A 78 8.22 30.51 1.85
C PHE A 78 7.02 29.72 2.39
N PHE A 79 5.81 30.32 2.40
CA PHE A 79 4.62 29.63 2.87
C PHE A 79 4.24 28.42 2.02
N PHE A 80 4.47 28.50 0.72
CA PHE A 80 4.29 27.33 -0.15
C PHE A 80 5.23 26.19 0.26
N GLY A 81 6.52 26.47 0.49
CA GLY A 81 7.47 25.48 0.97
C GLY A 81 7.13 24.95 2.37
N LEU A 82 6.55 25.78 3.23
CA LEU A 82 6.13 25.40 4.57
C LEU A 82 4.92 24.47 4.56
N ILE A 83 3.90 24.78 3.76
CA ILE A 83 2.60 24.08 3.78
C ILE A 83 2.61 22.82 2.91
N LEU A 84 3.34 22.84 1.79
CA LEU A 84 3.31 21.77 0.79
C LEU A 84 3.63 20.37 1.38
N PRO A 85 4.67 20.18 2.21
CA PRO A 85 4.96 18.87 2.80
C PRO A 85 3.79 18.32 3.61
N TYR A 86 3.14 19.17 4.41
CA TYR A 86 1.97 18.76 5.20
C TYR A 86 0.76 18.46 4.33
N ALA A 87 0.52 19.25 3.28
CA ALA A 87 -0.56 18.98 2.34
C ALA A 87 -0.40 17.62 1.65
N VAL A 88 0.84 17.25 1.28
CA VAL A 88 1.14 15.93 0.69
C VAL A 88 0.91 14.81 1.70
N VAL A 89 1.43 14.95 2.93
CA VAL A 89 1.23 13.93 3.98
C VAL A 89 -0.25 13.79 4.33
N PHE A 90 -0.98 14.91 4.47
CA PHE A 90 -2.42 14.89 4.78
C PHE A 90 -3.23 14.26 3.64
N LEU A 91 -2.87 14.53 2.38
CA LEU A 91 -3.51 13.91 1.23
C LEU A 91 -3.28 12.40 1.21
N LEU A 92 -2.05 11.94 1.43
CA LEU A 92 -1.73 10.50 1.48
C LEU A 92 -2.44 9.81 2.65
N PHE A 93 -2.48 10.46 3.81
CA PHE A 93 -3.23 9.97 4.96
C PHE A 93 -4.73 9.86 4.65
N ALA A 94 -5.33 10.89 4.03
CA ALA A 94 -6.72 10.84 3.62
C ALA A 94 -6.97 9.70 2.63
N ILE A 95 -6.09 9.51 1.64
CA ILE A 95 -6.19 8.38 0.70
C ILE A 95 -6.13 7.04 1.45
N MET A 96 -5.21 6.87 2.41
CA MET A 96 -5.13 5.64 3.21
C MET A 96 -6.41 5.39 4.01
N VAL A 97 -6.95 6.41 4.69
CA VAL A 97 -8.19 6.27 5.47
C VAL A 97 -9.37 5.89 4.57
N PHE A 98 -9.52 6.55 3.42
CA PHE A 98 -10.60 6.21 2.49
C PHE A 98 -10.39 4.86 1.81
N ALA A 99 -9.14 4.46 1.54
CA ALA A 99 -8.82 3.16 0.98
C ALA A 99 -9.09 2.04 2.01
N ASP A 100 -8.85 2.28 3.29
CA ASP A 100 -9.07 1.30 4.37
C ASP A 100 -10.57 1.03 4.52
N GLU A 101 -11.37 2.09 4.56
CA GLU A 101 -12.82 1.94 4.71
C GLU A 101 -13.51 1.42 3.44
N ALA A 102 -12.97 1.74 2.26
CA ALA A 102 -13.50 1.21 1.00
C ALA A 102 -12.97 -0.18 0.65
N GLY A 103 -11.87 -0.59 1.26
CA GLY A 103 -11.01 -1.66 0.80
C GLY A 103 -10.81 -2.80 1.76
N ASP A 104 -11.67 -2.92 2.77
CA ASP A 104 -11.85 -4.18 3.46
C ASP A 104 -12.55 -5.17 2.51
N PRO A 105 -11.84 -6.18 1.97
CA PRO A 105 -12.45 -7.16 1.08
C PRO A 105 -13.27 -8.19 1.86
N TRP A 106 -13.18 -8.20 3.19
CA TRP A 106 -13.81 -9.20 4.04
C TRP A 106 -15.22 -8.77 4.44
N ILE A 107 -16.17 -9.68 4.23
CA ILE A 107 -17.57 -9.50 4.62
C ILE A 107 -17.92 -10.65 5.56
N TYR A 108 -18.43 -10.30 6.73
CA TYR A 108 -18.86 -11.25 7.74
C TYR A 108 -20.37 -11.40 7.70
N ASP A 109 -20.84 -12.64 7.65
CA ASP A 109 -22.24 -12.97 7.91
C ASP A 109 -22.33 -13.83 9.17
N GLU A 110 -23.17 -13.39 10.11
CA GLU A 110 -23.35 -14.01 11.42
C GLU A 110 -24.80 -14.38 11.61
N GLU A 111 -25.07 -15.65 11.83
CA GLU A 111 -26.42 -16.17 11.95
C GLU A 111 -26.56 -17.15 13.12
N ILE A 112 -27.75 -17.18 13.71
CA ILE A 112 -28.09 -18.15 14.76
C ILE A 112 -28.97 -19.22 14.15
N LEU A 113 -28.43 -20.43 14.06
CA LEU A 113 -29.12 -21.58 13.49
C LEU A 113 -29.77 -22.40 14.60
N THR A 114 -30.98 -22.89 14.30
CA THR A 114 -31.72 -23.83 15.17
C THR A 114 -31.78 -25.18 14.50
N VAL A 115 -31.65 -26.24 15.30
CA VAL A 115 -31.67 -27.61 14.80
C VAL A 115 -33.05 -27.94 14.20
N ASN A 116 -33.07 -28.63 13.07
CA ASN A 116 -34.32 -29.10 12.47
C ASN A 116 -34.80 -30.41 13.11
N GLU A 117 -35.99 -30.88 12.74
CA GLU A 117 -36.59 -32.13 13.27
C GLU A 117 -35.73 -33.38 13.03
N THR A 118 -34.84 -33.34 12.04
CA THR A 118 -33.92 -34.43 11.68
C THR A 118 -32.55 -34.34 12.34
N GLY A 119 -32.28 -33.31 13.15
CA GLY A 119 -30.99 -33.10 13.81
C GLY A 119 -29.93 -32.39 12.96
N TYR A 120 -30.32 -31.80 11.83
CA TYR A 120 -29.42 -31.05 10.93
C TYR A 120 -29.59 -29.55 11.12
N PHE A 121 -28.51 -28.83 10.88
CA PHE A 121 -28.49 -27.38 10.70
C PHE A 121 -28.35 -27.10 9.21
N SER A 122 -29.15 -26.17 8.70
CA SER A 122 -29.02 -25.72 7.32
C SER A 122 -29.40 -24.25 7.21
N HIS A 123 -28.67 -23.52 6.37
CA HIS A 123 -28.90 -22.11 6.12
C HIS A 123 -28.49 -21.76 4.68
N ASP A 124 -29.32 -20.96 4.02
CA ASP A 124 -29.06 -20.42 2.69
C ASP A 124 -28.64 -18.96 2.85
N PHE A 125 -27.35 -18.67 2.66
CA PHE A 125 -26.82 -17.32 2.75
C PHE A 125 -27.26 -16.51 1.52
N GLN A 126 -27.70 -15.27 1.71
CA GLN A 126 -28.05 -14.38 0.60
C GLN A 126 -26.83 -13.66 0.01
N GLN A 127 -25.77 -14.42 -0.25
CA GLN A 127 -24.54 -13.88 -0.82
C GLN A 127 -24.52 -14.05 -2.34
N SER A 128 -23.89 -13.12 -3.06
CA SER A 128 -23.62 -13.28 -4.49
C SER A 128 -22.64 -14.44 -4.73
N THR A 129 -22.77 -15.16 -5.84
CA THR A 129 -21.79 -16.17 -6.26
C THR A 129 -20.42 -15.59 -6.64
N ALA A 130 -20.28 -14.26 -6.62
CA ALA A 130 -19.03 -13.56 -6.91
C ALA A 130 -18.06 -13.50 -5.72
N PHE A 131 -18.49 -13.89 -4.52
CA PHE A 131 -17.65 -13.90 -3.33
C PHE A 131 -16.99 -15.26 -3.13
N GLU A 132 -15.73 -15.26 -2.72
CA GLU A 132 -15.02 -16.48 -2.32
C GLU A 132 -15.23 -16.70 -0.82
N VAL A 133 -15.37 -17.95 -0.37
CA VAL A 133 -15.41 -18.21 1.09
C VAL A 133 -14.00 -18.31 1.60
N GLY A 134 -13.64 -17.43 2.53
CA GLY A 134 -12.33 -17.43 3.18
C GLY A 134 -12.29 -18.41 4.33
N TRP A 135 -13.24 -18.28 5.26
CA TRP A 135 -13.28 -19.04 6.49
C TRP A 135 -14.72 -19.21 6.98
N CYS A 136 -14.99 -20.28 7.73
CA CYS A 136 -16.22 -20.43 8.47
C CYS A 136 -15.92 -20.95 9.87
N SER A 137 -16.69 -20.50 10.87
CA SER A 137 -16.63 -21.06 12.22
C SER A 137 -18.00 -21.00 12.89
N GLY A 138 -18.23 -21.88 13.85
CA GLY A 138 -19.42 -21.79 14.68
C GLY A 138 -19.24 -22.48 16.02
N TYR A 139 -20.06 -22.05 16.97
CA TYR A 139 -20.05 -22.54 18.35
C TYR A 139 -21.47 -22.72 18.88
N ALA A 140 -21.63 -23.68 19.79
CA ALA A 140 -22.91 -23.81 20.50
C ALA A 140 -23.11 -22.63 21.45
N ILE A 141 -24.34 -22.13 21.52
CA ILE A 141 -24.72 -21.06 22.45
C ILE A 141 -24.99 -21.63 23.87
N SER A 142 -25.15 -22.95 23.97
CA SER A 142 -25.35 -23.69 25.24
C SER A 142 -24.06 -23.69 26.08
N SER A 143 -24.19 -23.45 27.40
CA SER A 143 -23.04 -23.42 28.32
C SER A 143 -22.41 -24.78 28.60
N ASP A 144 -23.13 -25.85 28.29
CA ASP A 144 -22.79 -27.21 28.69
C ASP A 144 -22.20 -28.02 27.53
N ASP A 145 -22.22 -27.49 26.31
CA ASP A 145 -21.72 -28.14 25.09
C ASP A 145 -20.47 -27.43 24.55
N SER A 146 -19.32 -28.12 24.62
CA SER A 146 -18.07 -27.66 23.99
C SER A 146 -18.05 -27.96 22.48
N PHE A 147 -19.07 -27.50 21.75
CA PHE A 147 -19.11 -27.65 20.29
C PHE A 147 -18.36 -26.50 19.62
N SER A 148 -17.48 -26.84 18.70
CA SER A 148 -16.87 -25.89 17.77
C SER A 148 -16.70 -26.54 16.42
N MET A 149 -17.14 -25.84 15.37
CA MET A 149 -16.91 -26.22 13.99
C MET A 149 -16.08 -25.17 13.27
N HIS A 150 -15.40 -25.60 12.21
CA HIS A 150 -14.69 -24.71 11.29
C HIS A 150 -14.62 -25.30 9.88
N CYS A 151 -14.43 -24.43 8.90
CA CYS A 151 -14.08 -24.83 7.53
C CYS A 151 -12.56 -24.66 7.35
N PRO A 152 -11.81 -25.70 6.98
CA PRO A 152 -10.36 -25.59 6.80
C PRO A 152 -10.00 -24.64 5.64
N ASN A 153 -9.03 -23.75 5.87
CA ASN A 153 -8.50 -22.83 4.86
C ASN A 153 -7.74 -23.54 3.72
N ASP A 154 -7.40 -24.82 3.91
CA ASP A 154 -6.70 -25.66 2.93
C ASP A 154 -7.52 -25.87 1.64
N TYR A 155 -8.81 -25.49 1.66
CA TYR A 155 -9.71 -25.52 0.51
C TYR A 155 -9.93 -24.14 -0.14
N SER A 156 -9.14 -23.11 0.21
CA SER A 156 -9.24 -21.78 -0.39
C SER A 156 -8.99 -21.81 -1.91
N GLY A 157 -9.92 -21.23 -2.68
CA GLY A 157 -9.93 -21.20 -4.15
C GLY A 157 -11.32 -21.50 -4.73
N PRO A 158 -11.48 -21.49 -6.07
CA PRO A 158 -12.73 -21.84 -6.74
C PRO A 158 -13.00 -23.33 -6.58
N GLN A 159 -13.65 -23.70 -5.48
CA GLN A 159 -14.09 -25.05 -5.17
C GLN A 159 -15.60 -25.17 -5.34
N ASP A 160 -16.06 -26.36 -5.73
CA ASP A 160 -17.48 -26.65 -5.81
C ASP A 160 -18.12 -26.85 -4.42
N LYS A 161 -17.28 -27.10 -3.39
CA LYS A 161 -17.72 -27.31 -2.01
C LYS A 161 -16.59 -27.10 -0.98
N PHE A 162 -16.97 -26.73 0.23
CA PHE A 162 -16.11 -26.58 1.40
C PHE A 162 -16.56 -27.55 2.49
N ILE A 163 -15.63 -28.30 3.08
CA ILE A 163 -15.94 -29.28 4.13
C ILE A 163 -16.07 -28.57 5.47
N VAL A 164 -17.09 -28.93 6.24
CA VAL A 164 -17.31 -28.44 7.61
C VAL A 164 -16.83 -29.50 8.58
N GLU A 165 -15.92 -29.13 9.47
CA GLU A 165 -15.31 -30.03 10.43
C GLU A 165 -15.61 -29.62 11.88
N GLU A 166 -16.06 -30.59 12.68
CA GLU A 166 -16.21 -30.46 14.13
C GLU A 166 -14.91 -30.84 14.83
N ARG A 167 -14.50 -30.02 15.81
CA ARG A 167 -13.39 -30.38 16.71
C ARG A 167 -13.90 -31.32 17.80
N VAL A 168 -13.38 -32.54 17.79
CA VAL A 168 -13.64 -33.55 18.83
C VAL A 168 -12.49 -33.55 19.82
N GLN A 169 -12.78 -33.12 21.05
CA GLN A 169 -11.78 -33.05 22.11
C GLN A 169 -11.37 -34.45 22.57
N ASN A 170 -10.07 -34.73 22.53
CA ASN A 170 -9.54 -36.01 22.98
C ASN A 170 -8.93 -35.87 24.39
N PRO A 171 -9.50 -36.53 25.43
CA PRO A 171 -9.04 -36.34 26.81
C PRO A 171 -7.61 -36.84 27.07
N THR A 172 -7.06 -37.69 26.20
CA THR A 172 -5.76 -38.34 26.38
C THR A 172 -4.76 -38.05 25.25
N GLY A 173 -5.12 -37.21 24.27
CA GLY A 173 -4.32 -37.01 23.07
C GLY A 173 -4.52 -35.66 22.39
N ALA A 174 -4.05 -35.56 21.15
CA ALA A 174 -4.35 -34.42 20.30
C ALA A 174 -5.83 -34.46 19.89
N ASP A 175 -6.43 -33.29 19.76
CA ASP A 175 -7.78 -33.17 19.23
C ASP A 175 -7.85 -33.73 17.81
N SER A 176 -9.01 -34.27 17.47
CA SER A 176 -9.31 -34.77 16.12
C SER A 176 -10.40 -33.93 15.50
N TYR A 177 -10.40 -33.86 14.17
CA TYR A 177 -11.44 -33.20 13.40
C TYR A 177 -12.27 -34.24 12.65
N VAL A 178 -13.58 -34.06 12.65
CA VAL A 178 -14.53 -34.95 11.98
C VAL A 178 -15.38 -34.15 11.02
N GLU A 179 -15.49 -34.61 9.78
CA GLU A 179 -16.38 -34.03 8.77
C GLU A 179 -17.84 -34.22 9.20
N ILE A 180 -18.56 -33.11 9.33
CA ILE A 180 -19.96 -33.06 9.79
C ILE A 180 -20.91 -32.48 8.74
N GLY A 181 -20.39 -31.96 7.63
CA GLY A 181 -21.20 -31.36 6.58
C GLY A 181 -20.37 -30.64 5.53
N GLU A 182 -21.04 -29.82 4.73
CA GLU A 182 -20.42 -29.05 3.67
C GLU A 182 -21.15 -27.74 3.40
N TYR A 183 -20.39 -26.74 2.94
CA TYR A 183 -20.91 -25.52 2.34
C TYR A 183 -20.75 -25.60 0.82
N THR A 184 -21.82 -25.33 0.09
CA THR A 184 -21.83 -25.35 -1.38
C THR A 184 -21.92 -23.92 -1.91
N PRO A 185 -20.87 -23.38 -2.56
CA PRO A 185 -20.87 -21.99 -3.06
C PRO A 185 -21.89 -21.72 -4.16
N SER A 186 -22.24 -22.73 -4.97
CA SER A 186 -23.12 -22.55 -6.14
C SER A 186 -24.55 -22.11 -5.79
N ASN A 187 -25.00 -22.44 -4.58
CA ASN A 187 -26.32 -22.10 -4.04
C ASN A 187 -26.22 -21.40 -2.68
N SER A 188 -25.01 -21.11 -2.21
CA SER A 188 -24.74 -20.48 -0.91
C SER A 188 -25.38 -21.22 0.27
N THR A 189 -25.50 -22.55 0.16
CA THR A 189 -26.13 -23.37 1.21
C THR A 189 -25.06 -24.00 2.08
N LEU A 190 -25.16 -23.78 3.38
CA LEU A 190 -24.49 -24.57 4.39
C LEU A 190 -25.43 -25.63 4.93
N TRP A 191 -24.92 -26.83 5.12
CA TRP A 191 -25.59 -27.82 5.95
C TRP A 191 -24.58 -28.66 6.72
N PHE A 192 -24.93 -29.04 7.95
CA PHE A 192 -24.12 -29.93 8.78
C PHE A 192 -24.95 -30.60 9.88
N GLN A 193 -24.43 -31.71 10.40
CA GLN A 193 -24.98 -32.45 11.52
C GLN A 193 -23.88 -32.68 12.56
N PRO A 194 -23.94 -32.02 13.74
CA PRO A 194 -22.99 -32.26 14.80
C PRO A 194 -22.97 -33.73 15.23
N THR A 195 -21.80 -34.20 15.68
CA THR A 195 -21.63 -35.55 16.23
C THR A 195 -22.44 -35.71 17.52
N ASN A 196 -22.62 -34.62 18.28
CA ASN A 196 -23.47 -34.58 19.46
C ASN A 196 -24.88 -34.06 19.14
N SER A 197 -25.89 -34.91 19.31
CA SER A 197 -27.29 -34.59 18.99
C SER A 197 -28.01 -33.70 20.03
N SER A 198 -27.36 -33.30 21.12
CA SER A 198 -27.99 -32.46 22.16
C SER A 198 -28.01 -30.97 21.83
N ILE A 199 -27.31 -30.55 20.78
CA ILE A 199 -27.16 -29.13 20.45
C ILE A 199 -28.41 -28.65 19.73
N GLU A 200 -29.09 -27.66 20.33
CA GLU A 200 -30.30 -27.07 19.76
C GLU A 200 -30.01 -25.81 18.94
N THR A 201 -29.00 -25.03 19.35
CA THR A 201 -28.71 -23.70 18.79
C THR A 201 -27.21 -23.48 18.62
N ILE A 202 -26.82 -22.99 17.44
CA ILE A 202 -25.43 -22.70 17.07
C ILE A 202 -25.37 -21.29 16.51
N GLU A 203 -24.36 -20.52 16.92
CA GLU A 203 -23.98 -19.29 16.26
C GLU A 203 -22.91 -19.60 15.22
N ILE A 204 -23.15 -19.19 13.98
CA ILE A 204 -22.21 -19.36 12.89
C ILE A 204 -21.75 -18.00 12.38
N ARG A 205 -20.46 -17.93 12.05
CA ARG A 205 -19.85 -16.84 11.28
C ARG A 205 -19.23 -17.41 10.01
N ILE A 206 -19.61 -16.87 8.86
CA ILE A 206 -18.93 -17.11 7.58
C ILE A 206 -18.25 -15.82 7.14
N GLU A 207 -17.00 -15.94 6.74
CA GLU A 207 -16.19 -14.89 6.16
C GLU A 207 -16.12 -15.06 4.64
N PHE A 208 -16.58 -14.04 3.93
CA PHE A 208 -16.57 -13.95 2.48
C PHE A 208 -15.52 -12.94 2.03
N TYR A 209 -14.83 -13.25 0.96
CA TYR A 209 -13.81 -12.41 0.34
C TYR A 209 -14.32 -11.85 -0.99
N ASP A 210 -14.35 -10.52 -1.07
CA ASP A 210 -14.68 -9.75 -2.26
C ASP A 210 -13.41 -9.25 -2.96
N SER A 211 -12.95 -10.02 -3.95
CA SER A 211 -11.77 -9.64 -4.75
C SER A 211 -11.93 -8.31 -5.48
N SER A 212 -13.16 -7.79 -5.67
CA SER A 212 -13.37 -6.48 -6.30
C SER A 212 -13.04 -5.29 -5.39
N LYS A 213 -12.95 -5.54 -4.07
CA LYS A 213 -12.56 -4.57 -3.05
C LYS A 213 -11.13 -4.77 -2.55
N ASP A 214 -10.41 -5.72 -3.11
CA ASP A 214 -9.01 -5.90 -2.77
C ASP A 214 -8.17 -4.75 -3.33
N PHE A 215 -7.85 -3.80 -2.44
CA PHE A 215 -6.94 -2.69 -2.72
C PHE A 215 -5.55 -2.90 -2.11
N ASP A 216 -5.15 -4.14 -1.78
CA ASP A 216 -3.83 -4.43 -1.21
C ASP A 216 -2.69 -3.85 -2.06
N PHE A 217 -2.83 -3.91 -3.39
CA PHE A 217 -1.89 -3.29 -4.31
C PHE A 217 -1.75 -1.77 -4.12
N VAL A 218 -2.84 -1.06 -3.83
CA VAL A 218 -2.81 0.39 -3.57
C VAL A 218 -2.08 0.66 -2.26
N PHE A 219 -2.33 -0.12 -1.22
CA PHE A 219 -1.60 -0.02 0.04
C PHE A 219 -0.12 -0.32 -0.13
N GLU A 220 0.25 -1.32 -0.92
CA GLU A 220 1.64 -1.65 -1.21
C GLU A 220 2.35 -0.50 -1.93
N ILE A 221 1.74 0.07 -2.97
CA ILE A 221 2.29 1.25 -3.68
C ILE A 221 2.42 2.45 -2.73
N LEU A 222 1.39 2.73 -1.94
CA LEU A 222 1.42 3.86 -1.00
C LEU A 222 2.48 3.66 0.07
N SER A 223 2.64 2.43 0.58
CA SER A 223 3.67 2.05 1.54
C SER A 223 5.06 2.26 0.95
N ILE A 224 5.35 1.68 -0.22
CA ILE A 224 6.63 1.84 -0.93
C ILE A 224 6.89 3.33 -1.24
N GLY A 225 5.89 4.03 -1.78
CA GLY A 225 5.97 5.46 -2.10
C GLY A 225 6.26 6.31 -0.87
N SER A 226 5.65 5.99 0.27
CA SER A 226 5.86 6.70 1.53
C SER A 226 7.29 6.56 2.04
N CYS A 227 7.94 5.40 1.84
CA CYS A 227 9.36 5.21 2.15
C CYS A 227 10.28 6.10 1.30
N PHE A 228 9.86 6.50 0.09
CA PHE A 228 10.64 7.38 -0.78
C PHE A 228 10.40 8.88 -0.54
N LEU A 229 9.33 9.27 0.17
CA LEU A 229 9.03 10.67 0.45
C LEU A 229 10.17 11.44 1.12
N PRO A 230 10.94 10.89 2.10
CA PRO A 230 12.08 11.60 2.68
C PRO A 230 13.15 11.95 1.64
N PHE A 231 13.43 11.04 0.70
CA PHE A 231 14.41 11.27 -0.36
C PHE A 231 13.91 12.31 -1.36
N ILE A 232 12.63 12.23 -1.75
CA ILE A 232 11.98 13.23 -2.62
C ILE A 232 12.03 14.61 -1.96
N TYR A 233 11.75 14.66 -0.65
CA TYR A 233 11.78 15.89 0.13
C TYR A 233 13.19 16.51 0.18
N ILE A 234 14.22 15.71 0.48
CA ILE A 234 15.62 16.17 0.45
C ILE A 234 15.99 16.68 -0.95
N GLY A 235 15.62 15.94 -2.00
CA GLY A 235 15.81 16.35 -3.40
C GLY A 235 15.13 17.68 -3.72
N ALA A 236 13.90 17.90 -3.25
CA ALA A 236 13.17 19.15 -3.42
C ALA A 236 13.85 20.34 -2.72
N VAL A 237 14.40 20.13 -1.52
CA VAL A 237 15.19 21.15 -0.80
C VAL A 237 16.44 21.52 -1.59
N ILE A 238 17.22 20.53 -2.03
CA ILE A 238 18.44 20.76 -2.83
C ILE A 238 18.09 21.49 -4.13
N PHE A 239 17.06 21.03 -4.85
CA PHE A 239 16.62 21.64 -6.09
C PHE A 239 16.20 23.11 -5.91
N ALA A 240 15.50 23.44 -4.81
CA ALA A 240 15.11 24.81 -4.49
C ALA A 240 16.33 25.72 -4.30
N PHE A 241 17.40 25.24 -3.65
CA PHE A 241 18.66 25.98 -3.53
C PHE A 241 19.38 26.14 -4.87
N VAL A 242 19.49 25.08 -5.68
CA VAL A 242 20.14 25.12 -7.00
C VAL A 242 19.45 26.13 -7.93
N LYS A 243 18.12 26.21 -7.87
CA LYS A 243 17.33 27.21 -8.63
C LYS A 243 17.34 28.61 -8.02
N GLN A 244 18.15 28.85 -6.99
CA GLN A 244 18.24 30.11 -6.25
C GLN A 244 16.90 30.58 -5.66
N LYS A 245 15.95 29.67 -5.42
CA LYS A 245 14.67 29.94 -4.76
C LYS A 245 14.82 29.78 -3.25
N GLN A 246 15.67 30.60 -2.66
CA GLN A 246 16.04 30.52 -1.25
C GLN A 246 14.83 30.57 -0.31
N SER A 247 13.83 31.41 -0.58
CA SER A 247 12.62 31.49 0.24
C SER A 247 11.83 30.19 0.29
N LEU A 248 11.74 29.46 -0.83
CA LEU A 248 11.10 28.13 -0.87
C LEU A 248 11.88 27.10 -0.05
N ALA A 249 13.21 27.09 -0.20
CA ALA A 249 14.08 26.16 0.50
C ALA A 249 14.03 26.35 2.02
N TYR A 250 14.03 27.60 2.49
CA TYR A 250 13.81 27.91 3.90
C TYR A 250 12.41 27.49 4.37
N GLY A 251 11.38 27.69 3.55
CA GLY A 251 10.03 27.23 3.86
C GLY A 251 9.97 25.72 4.09
N LEU A 252 10.58 24.94 3.19
CA LEU A 252 10.70 23.49 3.34
C LEU A 252 11.45 23.15 4.62
N LEU A 253 12.66 23.66 4.83
CA LEU A 253 13.44 23.41 6.06
C LEU A 253 12.68 23.76 7.36
N SER A 254 11.90 24.85 7.35
CA SER A 254 11.05 25.23 8.47
C SER A 254 9.92 24.22 8.73
N ALA A 255 9.37 23.58 7.70
CA ALA A 255 8.40 22.50 7.86
C ALA A 255 9.01 21.30 8.63
N LEU A 256 10.26 20.94 8.35
CA LEU A 256 10.94 19.89 9.11
C LEU A 256 11.07 20.28 10.60
N GLY A 257 11.53 21.51 10.86
CA GLY A 257 11.68 22.01 12.23
C GLY A 257 10.34 22.05 12.99
N LEU A 258 9.27 22.49 12.33
CA LEU A 258 7.93 22.50 12.90
C LEU A 258 7.42 21.08 13.18
N TRP A 259 7.70 20.10 12.30
CA TRP A 259 7.33 18.70 12.53
C TRP A 259 8.05 18.12 13.76
N VAL A 260 9.36 18.34 13.89
CA VAL A 260 10.14 17.92 15.08
C VAL A 260 9.59 18.55 16.35
N ALA A 261 9.23 19.85 16.31
CA ALA A 261 8.64 20.55 17.45
C ALA A 261 7.27 19.97 17.85
N LEU A 262 6.38 19.70 16.88
CA LEU A 262 5.07 19.11 17.12
C LEU A 262 5.18 17.69 17.68
N PHE A 263 6.08 16.86 17.13
CA PHE A 263 6.32 15.51 17.62
C PHE A 263 6.91 15.51 19.04
N SER A 264 7.84 16.42 19.34
CA SER A 264 8.39 16.58 20.69
C SER A 264 7.31 17.01 21.69
N LEU A 265 6.42 17.92 21.29
CA LEU A 265 5.27 18.35 22.12
C LEU A 265 4.31 17.19 22.35
N PHE A 266 4.01 16.39 21.33
CA PHE A 266 3.18 15.20 21.44
C PHE A 266 3.75 14.20 22.46
N ILE A 267 5.05 13.87 22.38
CA ILE A 267 5.71 13.00 23.38
C ILE A 267 5.63 13.61 24.78
N ALA A 268 5.94 14.91 24.93
CA ALA A 268 5.87 15.57 26.22
C ALA A 268 4.44 15.54 26.81
N SER A 269 3.42 15.65 25.95
CA SER A 269 2.02 15.50 26.33
C SER A 269 1.71 14.09 26.82
N LEU A 270 2.15 13.05 26.09
CA LEU A 270 1.97 11.65 26.53
C LEU A 270 2.60 11.41 27.92
N LEU A 271 3.83 11.91 28.13
CA LEU A 271 4.51 11.80 29.42
C LEU A 271 3.81 12.55 30.56
N MET A 272 3.19 13.71 30.27
CA MET A 272 2.45 14.47 31.28
C MET A 272 1.09 13.86 31.64
N PHE A 273 0.40 13.24 30.69
CA PHE A 273 -0.93 12.66 30.90
C PHE A 273 -0.93 11.17 31.24
N GLY A 274 0.23 10.51 31.27
CA GLY A 274 0.39 9.18 31.86
C GLY A 274 -0.27 8.05 31.08
N PHE A 275 -0.16 8.08 29.75
CA PHE A 275 -0.41 6.92 28.90
C PHE A 275 0.86 6.07 28.75
#